data_AF-A0A7R9P277-F1
#
_entry.id   AF-A0A7R9P277-F1
#
_cell.length_a   1.000
_cell.length_b   1.000
_cell.length_c   1.000
_cell.angle_alpha   90.00
_cell.angle_beta   90.00
_cell.angle_gamma   90.00
#
_symmetry.space_group_name_H-M   'P 1'
#
loop_
_entity.id
_entity.type
_entity.pdbx_description
1 polymer ?
#
loop_
_entity_poly.entity_id
_entity_poly.type
_entity_poly.pdbx_seq_one_letter_code
_entity_poly.pdbx_strand_id
1 'polypeptide(L)'
;MKAGSALFRHEVAFVLGQVQSKASVPYLQASLEDPTENEMVRHECAEALGAIASPDCLAVLQRYLEDERRVVRESCEIALDMCEYENNPEFQYADTLLKVES
;
A
#
# COMPACT_ATOMS: atom_id res chain seq x y z
N MET A 1 8.33 -11.40 4.46
CA MET A 1 7.97 -11.85 5.82
C MET A 1 7.72 -13.35 5.80
N LYS A 2 8.43 -14.21 6.55
CA LYS A 2 8.39 -15.69 6.31
C LYS A 2 8.13 -16.59 7.52
N ALA A 3 7.92 -16.03 8.71
CA ALA A 3 7.68 -16.81 9.93
C ALA A 3 6.23 -16.62 10.42
N GLY A 4 5.68 -17.65 11.07
CA GLY A 4 4.35 -17.62 11.67
C GLY A 4 3.21 -18.02 10.73
N SER A 5 1.97 -17.91 11.20
CA SER A 5 0.76 -18.17 10.41
C SER A 5 0.52 -17.07 9.37
N ALA A 6 -0.35 -17.33 8.38
CA ALA A 6 -0.78 -16.31 7.43
C ALA A 6 -1.41 -15.10 8.15
N LEU A 7 -2.28 -15.36 9.14
CA LEU A 7 -2.87 -14.29 9.96
C LEU A 7 -1.81 -13.45 10.67
N PHE A 8 -0.78 -14.07 11.23
CA PHE A 8 0.29 -13.32 11.88
C PHE A 8 1.05 -12.43 10.88
N ARG A 9 1.35 -12.94 9.67
CA ARG A 9 2.02 -12.15 8.64
C ARG A 9 1.15 -11.01 8.10
N HIS A 10 -0.17 -11.22 8.02
CA HIS A 10 -1.14 -10.16 7.73
C HIS A 10 -1.06 -9.04 8.77
N GLU A 11 -1.17 -9.35 10.06
CA GLU A 11 -1.07 -8.32 11.11
C GLU A 11 0.28 -7.58 11.09
N VAL A 12 1.38 -8.28 10.78
CA VAL A 12 2.68 -7.63 10.61
C VAL A 12 2.66 -6.66 9.42
N ALA A 13 2.12 -7.06 8.28
CA ALA A 13 1.98 -6.19 7.11
C ALA A 13 1.14 -4.94 7.42
N PHE A 14 -0.01 -5.14 8.10
CA PHE A 14 -0.88 -4.07 8.56
C PHE A 14 -0.12 -3.05 9.43
N VAL A 15 0.57 -3.52 10.47
CA VAL A 15 1.36 -2.64 11.36
C VAL A 15 2.48 -1.91 10.59
N LEU A 16 3.15 -2.57 9.65
CA LEU A 16 4.18 -1.94 8.82
C LEU A 16 3.59 -0.83 7.93
N GLY A 17 2.37 -1.02 7.42
CA GLY A 17 1.61 0.01 6.71
C GLY A 17 1.34 1.23 7.59
N GLN A 18 0.86 1.01 8.82
CA GLN A 18 0.59 2.09 9.79
C GLN A 18 1.85 2.85 10.21
N VAL A 19 3.01 2.17 10.28
CA VAL A 19 4.30 2.80 10.60
C VAL A 19 4.86 3.63 9.43
N GLN A 20 4.43 3.35 8.19
CA GLN A 20 4.82 4.05 6.96
C GLN A 20 6.34 4.19 6.73
N SER A 21 7.15 3.30 7.32
CA SER A 21 8.62 3.36 7.17
C SER A 21 9.05 2.77 5.83
N LYS A 22 9.77 3.55 5.02
CA LYS A 22 10.33 3.06 3.74
C LYS A 22 11.24 1.83 3.88
N ALA A 23 11.79 1.59 5.08
CA ALA A 23 12.58 0.39 5.36
C ALA A 23 11.78 -0.92 5.26
N SER A 24 10.44 -0.86 5.35
CA SER A 24 9.57 -2.04 5.23
C SER A 24 9.27 -2.41 3.77
N VAL A 25 9.40 -1.48 2.83
CA VAL A 25 9.01 -1.64 1.41
C VAL A 25 9.60 -2.91 0.78
N PRO A 26 10.91 -3.22 0.90
CA PRO A 26 11.46 -4.43 0.29
C PRO A 26 10.82 -5.72 0.80
N TYR A 27 10.37 -5.74 2.06
CA TYR A 27 9.76 -6.92 2.68
C TYR A 27 8.28 -7.07 2.33
N LEU A 28 7.56 -5.95 2.22
CA LEU A 28 6.16 -5.92 1.78
C LEU A 28 6.08 -6.29 0.30
N GLN A 29 6.93 -5.69 -0.54
CA GLN A 29 7.05 -6.02 -1.96
C GLN A 29 7.34 -7.52 -2.14
N ALA A 30 8.36 -8.06 -1.45
CA ALA A 30 8.70 -9.47 -1.58
C ALA A 30 7.55 -10.41 -1.20
N SER A 31 6.67 -10.03 -0.27
CA SER A 31 5.49 -10.81 0.11
C SER A 31 4.32 -10.64 -0.88
N LEU A 32 4.11 -9.45 -1.44
CA LEU A 32 3.13 -9.22 -2.50
C LEU A 32 3.49 -9.98 -3.80
N GLU A 33 4.79 -10.00 -4.14
CA GLU A 33 5.30 -10.62 -5.36
C GLU A 33 5.36 -12.16 -5.30
N ASP A 34 5.26 -12.76 -4.11
CA ASP A 34 5.35 -14.20 -3.94
C ASP A 34 4.02 -14.89 -4.34
N PRO A 35 3.98 -15.65 -5.45
CA PRO A 35 2.76 -16.32 -5.90
C PRO A 35 2.34 -17.48 -4.99
N THR A 36 3.23 -17.93 -4.10
CA THR A 36 2.94 -19.00 -3.13
C THR A 36 2.46 -18.45 -1.78
N GLU A 37 2.52 -17.13 -1.59
CA GLU A 37 2.02 -16.49 -0.39
C GLU A 37 0.48 -16.47 -0.38
N ASN A 38 -0.09 -16.52 0.82
CA ASN A 38 -1.53 -16.48 1.00
C ASN A 38 -2.10 -15.14 0.49
N GLU A 39 -3.17 -15.19 -0.30
CA GLU A 39 -3.81 -13.99 -0.87
C GLU A 39 -4.23 -12.96 0.20
N MET A 40 -4.54 -13.41 1.42
CA MET A 40 -4.80 -12.55 2.57
C MET A 40 -3.57 -11.70 2.94
N VAL A 41 -2.39 -12.31 2.97
CA VAL A 41 -1.15 -11.58 3.30
C VAL A 41 -0.76 -10.66 2.15
N ARG A 42 -0.98 -11.10 0.90
CA ARG A 42 -0.66 -10.31 -0.29
C ARG A 42 -1.51 -9.04 -0.39
N HIS A 43 -2.82 -9.11 -0.11
CA HIS A 43 -3.66 -7.91 -0.13
C HIS A 43 -3.19 -6.89 0.91
N GLU A 44 -2.87 -7.35 2.13
CA GLU A 44 -2.44 -6.47 3.20
C GLU A 44 -1.07 -5.84 2.90
N CYS A 45 -0.19 -6.57 2.21
CA CYS A 45 1.05 -5.99 1.69
C CYS A 45 0.80 -4.89 0.64
N ALA A 46 -0.19 -5.06 -0.24
CA ALA A 46 -0.56 -4.04 -1.21
C ALA A 46 -1.11 -2.78 -0.52
N GLU A 47 -2.02 -2.94 0.44
CA GLU A 47 -2.57 -1.82 1.21
C GLU A 47 -1.49 -1.09 2.01
N ALA A 48 -0.57 -1.83 2.65
CA ALA A 48 0.57 -1.26 3.37
C ALA A 48 1.52 -0.49 2.44
N LEU A 49 1.78 -1.00 1.22
CA LEU A 49 2.56 -0.27 0.20
C LEU A 49 1.84 1.00 -0.24
N GLY A 50 0.51 0.94 -0.38
CA GLY A 50 -0.35 2.09 -0.65
C GLY A 50 -0.24 3.17 0.41
N ALA A 51 -0.31 2.79 1.68
CA ALA A 51 -0.14 3.69 2.82
C ALA A 51 1.26 4.33 2.86
N ILE A 52 2.32 3.64 2.44
CA ILE A 52 3.67 4.23 2.38
C ILE A 52 3.83 5.24 1.23
N ALA A 53 3.05 5.07 0.14
CA ALA A 53 2.92 6.02 -0.97
C ALA A 53 4.23 6.51 -1.61
N SER A 54 5.27 5.66 -1.64
CA SER A 54 6.55 5.99 -2.28
C SER A 54 6.57 5.65 -3.78
N PRO A 55 7.43 6.28 -4.62
CA PRO A 55 7.53 5.95 -6.04
C PRO A 55 7.77 4.45 -6.31
N ASP A 56 8.55 3.79 -5.46
CA ASP A 56 8.79 2.35 -5.56
C ASP A 56 7.51 1.55 -5.24
N CYS A 57 6.69 1.99 -4.29
CA CYS A 57 5.39 1.38 -3.99
C CYS A 57 4.45 1.46 -5.20
N LEU A 58 4.33 2.64 -5.81
CA LEU A 58 3.50 2.85 -7.01
C LEU A 58 3.87 1.90 -8.14
N ALA A 59 5.18 1.78 -8.43
CA ALA A 59 5.68 0.89 -9.47
C ALA A 59 5.40 -0.59 -9.17
N VAL A 60 5.42 -1.00 -7.89
CA VAL A 60 5.04 -2.35 -7.49
C VAL A 60 3.53 -2.56 -7.68
N LEU A 61 2.69 -1.68 -7.12
CA LEU A 61 1.23 -1.83 -7.15
C LEU A 61 0.67 -1.89 -8.57
N GLN A 62 1.19 -1.07 -9.49
CA GLN A 62 0.78 -1.09 -10.91
C GLN A 62 0.99 -2.45 -11.59
N ARG A 63 2.05 -3.19 -11.22
CA ARG A 63 2.32 -4.52 -11.79
C ARG A 63 1.30 -5.57 -11.38
N TYR A 64 0.58 -5.35 -10.28
CA TYR A 64 -0.36 -6.32 -9.70
C TYR A 64 -1.83 -5.94 -9.90
N LEU A 65 -2.11 -4.93 -10.72
CA LEU A 65 -3.47 -4.61 -11.18
C LEU A 65 -4.13 -5.74 -11.98
N GLU A 66 -3.35 -6.65 -12.56
CA GLU A 66 -3.84 -7.82 -13.30
C GLU A 66 -3.52 -9.16 -12.61
N ASP A 67 -3.18 -9.15 -11.31
CA ASP A 67 -2.89 -10.37 -10.54
C ASP A 67 -4.01 -11.42 -10.66
N GLU A 68 -3.69 -12.72 -10.65
CA GLU A 68 -4.72 -13.77 -10.77
C GLU A 68 -5.76 -13.71 -9.63
N ARG A 69 -5.35 -13.27 -8.44
CA ARG A 69 -6.21 -13.18 -7.26
C ARG A 69 -6.95 -11.86 -7.24
N ARG A 70 -8.28 -11.94 -7.32
CA ARG A 70 -9.19 -10.78 -7.29
C ARG A 70 -8.89 -9.84 -6.11
N VAL A 71 -8.73 -10.38 -4.91
CA VAL A 71 -8.47 -9.58 -3.70
C VAL A 71 -7.16 -8.77 -3.82
N VAL A 72 -6.13 -9.31 -4.47
CA VAL A 72 -4.86 -8.61 -4.65
C VAL A 72 -5.00 -7.49 -5.67
N ARG A 73 -5.71 -7.73 -6.79
CA ARG A 73 -5.99 -6.68 -7.79
C ARG A 73 -6.75 -5.51 -7.19
N GLU A 74 -7.87 -5.81 -6.51
CA GLU A 74 -8.74 -4.79 -5.92
C GLU A 74 -8.03 -4.00 -4.83
N SER A 75 -7.20 -4.65 -3.99
CA SER A 75 -6.37 -3.93 -3.02
C SER A 75 -5.29 -3.07 -3.69
N CYS A 76 -4.71 -3.49 -4.82
CA CYS A 76 -3.76 -2.65 -5.57
C CYS A 76 -4.43 -1.43 -6.20
N GLU A 77 -5.65 -1.57 -6.72
CA GLU A 77 -6.46 -0.45 -7.24
C GLU A 77 -6.70 0.59 -6.14
N ILE A 78 -7.23 0.16 -4.99
CA ILE A 78 -7.49 1.05 -3.85
C ILE A 78 -6.19 1.67 -3.30
N ALA A 79 -5.12 0.88 -3.22
CA ALA A 79 -3.83 1.36 -2.75
C ALA A 79 -3.24 2.45 -3.66
N LEU A 80 -3.46 2.36 -4.98
CA LEU A 80 -3.04 3.38 -5.94
C LEU A 80 -3.86 4.66 -5.79
N ASP A 81 -5.18 4.56 -5.65
CA ASP A 81 -6.04 5.72 -5.37
C ASP A 81 -5.59 6.43 -4.07
N MET A 82 -5.24 5.66 -3.04
CA MET A 82 -4.71 6.20 -1.79
C MET A 82 -3.33 6.85 -1.96
N CYS A 83 -2.43 6.25 -2.75
CA CYS A 83 -1.15 6.88 -3.10
C CYS A 83 -1.35 8.22 -3.81
N GLU A 84 -2.29 8.29 -4.76
CA GLU A 84 -2.59 9.52 -5.50
C GLU A 84 -3.16 10.60 -4.57
N TYR A 85 -4.06 10.23 -3.66
CA TYR A 85 -4.60 11.14 -2.66
C TYR A 85 -3.50 11.72 -1.75
N GLU A 86 -2.63 10.87 -1.20
CA GLU A 86 -1.53 11.30 -0.30
C GLU A 86 -0.49 12.16 -1.02
N ASN A 87 -0.29 11.93 -2.33
CA ASN A 87 0.65 12.71 -3.13
C ASN A 87 0.02 13.95 -3.80
N ASN A 88 -1.30 14.17 -3.66
CA ASN A 88 -1.96 15.34 -4.24
C ASN A 88 -1.73 16.60 -3.37
N PRO A 89 -1.04 17.63 -3.88
CA PRO A 89 -0.79 18.87 -3.14
C PRO A 89 -2.05 19.72 -2.90
N GLU A 90 -3.17 19.47 -3.57
CA GLU A 90 -4.38 20.30 -3.48
C GLU A 90 -5.14 20.19 -2.15
N PHE A 91 -4.86 19.16 -1.33
CA PHE A 91 -5.52 18.94 -0.03
C PHE A 91 -4.66 19.42 1.16
N GLN A 92 -4.10 20.63 1.06
CA GLN A 92 -3.60 21.34 2.26
C GLN A 92 -4.74 22.15 2.89
N TYR A 93 -5.20 21.76 4.09
CA TYR A 93 -6.14 22.56 4.91
C TYR A 93 -5.70 24.03 5.10
N ALA A 94 -4.41 24.34 4.90
CA ALA A 94 -3.86 25.69 4.94
C ALA A 94 -4.29 26.56 3.75
N ASP A 95 -4.49 25.99 2.55
CA ASP A 95 -4.84 26.74 1.34
C ASP A 95 -6.30 27.23 1.34
N THR A 96 -7.17 26.55 2.07
CA THR A 96 -8.59 26.92 2.18
C THR A 96 -8.77 28.26 2.89
N LEU A 97 -7.87 28.62 3.81
CA LEU A 97 -7.91 29.91 4.51
C LEU A 97 -7.44 31.06 3.59
N LEU A 98 -6.47 30.80 2.73
CA LEU A 98 -5.94 31.80 1.78
C LEU A 98 -6.94 32.14 0.66
N LYS A 99 -7.78 31.19 0.26
CA LYS A 99 -8.81 31.39 -0.79
C LYS A 99 -10.08 32.09 -0.29
N VAL A 100 -10.29 32.19 1.03
CA VAL A 100 -11.47 32.86 1.61
C VAL A 100 -11.22 34.37 1.80
N GLU A 101 -9.96 34.82 1.80
CA GLU A 101 -9.57 36.22 1.96
C GLU A 101 -9.35 36.99 0.65
N SER A 102 -9.56 36.36 -0.51
CA SER A 102 -9.35 36.94 -1.85
C SER A 102 -10.63 37.14 -2.65
#